data_AF-A0A975J867-F1
#
_entry.id   AF-A0A975J867-F1
#
_cell.length_a   1.000
_cell.length_b   1.000
_cell.length_c   1.000
_cell.angle_alpha   90.00
_cell.angle_beta   90.00
_cell.angle_gamma   90.00
#
_symmetry.space_group_name_H-M   'P 1'
#
loop_
_entity.id
_entity.type
_entity.pdbx_description
1 polymer ?
#
loop_
_entity_poly.entity_id
_entity_poly.type
_entity_poly.pdbx_seq_one_letter_code
_entity_poly.pdbx_strand_id
1 'polypeptide(L)'
;MKELSNQKGFTLVELIITLAVIGLVIVILSALYVNSYKLIVYSGEKVQVICDLQKQVEDIIGDQSYDVGESKTLHISFPNISRTISIDGKEVKFEKEYGNKKIALFYFIPYK
;
A
#
# COMPACT_ATOMS: atom_id res chain seq x y z
N MET A 1 -55.18 7.81 33.24
CA MET A 1 -53.83 7.50 32.72
C MET A 1 -53.13 6.64 33.75
N LYS A 2 -52.73 5.41 33.40
CA LYS A 2 -52.08 4.49 34.33
C LYS A 2 -50.60 4.49 33.98
N GLU A 3 -49.78 5.18 34.77
CA GLU A 3 -48.32 5.18 34.56
C GLU A 3 -47.75 3.82 34.99
N LEU A 4 -47.16 3.12 34.03
CA LEU A 4 -46.39 1.90 34.23
C LEU A 4 -45.00 2.26 34.77
N SER A 5 -44.93 2.74 36.00
CA SER A 5 -43.67 3.02 36.67
C SER A 5 -43.07 1.72 37.22
N ASN A 6 -42.37 0.96 36.38
CA ASN A 6 -41.56 -0.20 36.80
C ASN A 6 -40.18 0.28 37.29
N GLN A 7 -40.10 0.74 38.54
CA GLN A 7 -38.85 1.17 39.18
C GLN A 7 -38.05 -0.02 39.74
N LYS A 8 -37.66 -0.97 38.88
CA LYS A 8 -36.70 -2.00 39.27
C LYS A 8 -35.30 -1.46 38.99
N GLY A 9 -34.58 -1.11 40.05
CA GLY A 9 -33.17 -0.72 39.97
C GLY A 9 -32.29 -1.85 39.42
N PHE A 10 -31.11 -1.50 38.94
CA PHE A 10 -30.14 -2.46 38.41
C PHE A 10 -29.69 -3.43 39.50
N THR A 11 -29.71 -4.73 39.22
CA THR A 11 -29.15 -5.71 40.15
C THR A 11 -27.62 -5.70 40.07
N LEU A 12 -26.96 -6.00 41.19
CA LEU A 12 -25.50 -6.10 41.26
C LEU A 12 -24.97 -7.15 40.26
N VAL A 13 -25.74 -8.21 40.03
CA VAL A 13 -25.45 -9.27 39.06
C VAL A 13 -25.52 -8.75 37.62
N GLU A 14 -26.56 -8.00 37.25
CA GLU A 14 -26.66 -7.39 35.91
C GLU A 14 -25.51 -6.42 35.65
N LEU A 15 -25.07 -5.65 36.66
CA LEU A 15 -23.93 -4.75 36.53
C LEU A 15 -22.64 -5.51 36.21
N ILE A 16 -22.37 -6.61 36.93
CA ILE A 16 -21.19 -7.45 36.72
C ILE A 16 -21.21 -8.09 35.33
N ILE A 17 -22.37 -8.61 34.90
CA ILE A 17 -22.53 -9.21 33.56
C ILE A 17 -22.30 -8.15 32.48
N THR A 18 -22.85 -6.94 32.65
CA THR A 18 -22.68 -5.85 31.70
C THR A 18 -21.21 -5.45 31.56
N LEU A 19 -20.50 -5.30 32.68
CA LEU A 19 -19.06 -5.01 32.68
C LEU A 19 -18.25 -6.13 32.03
N ALA A 20 -18.60 -7.39 32.26
CA ALA A 20 -17.95 -8.53 31.63
C ALA A 20 -18.12 -8.51 30.10
N VAL A 21 -19.32 -8.22 29.62
CA VAL A 21 -19.61 -8.11 28.17
C VAL A 21 -18.87 -6.93 27.56
N ILE A 22 -18.87 -5.76 28.22
CA ILE A 22 -18.13 -4.58 27.75
C ILE A 22 -16.64 -4.88 27.69
N GLY A 23 -16.08 -5.52 28.73
CA GLY A 23 -14.68 -5.92 28.76
C GLY A 23 -14.30 -6.83 27.60
N LEU A 24 -15.14 -7.82 27.29
CA LEU A 24 -14.94 -8.71 26.15
C LEU A 24 -14.91 -7.95 24.82
N VAL A 25 -15.86 -7.02 24.61
CA VAL A 25 -15.92 -6.19 23.41
C VAL A 25 -14.67 -5.32 23.29
N ILE A 26 -14.22 -4.69 24.37
CA ILE A 26 -13.01 -3.86 24.38
C ILE A 26 -11.77 -4.67 23.98
N VAL A 27 -11.63 -5.90 24.48
CA VAL A 27 -10.49 -6.77 24.14
C VAL A 27 -10.47 -7.09 22.65
N ILE A 28 -11.62 -7.45 22.09
CA ILE A 28 -11.75 -7.78 20.65
C ILE A 28 -11.43 -6.55 19.80
N LEU A 29 -12.01 -5.39 20.11
CA LEU A 29 -11.78 -4.16 19.36
C LEU A 29 -10.33 -3.68 19.46
N SER A 30 -9.70 -3.82 20.63
CA SER A 30 -8.30 -3.45 20.82
C SER A 30 -7.36 -4.28 19.93
N ALA A 31 -7.58 -5.59 19.86
CA ALA A 31 -6.79 -6.47 19.00
C ALA A 31 -6.93 -6.09 17.51
N LEU A 32 -8.15 -5.80 17.06
CA LEU A 32 -8.42 -5.34 15.69
C LEU A 32 -7.74 -3.99 15.39
N TYR A 33 -7.78 -3.06 16.34
CA TYR A 33 -7.19 -1.73 16.18
C TYR A 33 -5.66 -1.80 16.06
N VAL A 34 -5.01 -2.57 16.95
CA VAL A 34 -3.55 -2.76 16.92
C VAL A 34 -3.09 -3.39 15.61
N ASN A 35 -3.82 -4.40 15.11
CA ASN A 35 -3.50 -5.05 13.84
C ASN A 35 -3.68 -4.11 12.65
N SER A 36 -4.77 -3.35 12.63
CA SER A 36 -5.03 -2.34 11.59
C SER A 36 -3.94 -1.26 11.57
N TYR A 37 -3.55 -0.76 12.75
CA TYR A 37 -2.48 0.24 12.85
C TYR A 37 -1.14 -0.29 12.33
N LYS A 38 -0.75 -1.51 12.71
CA LYS A 38 0.47 -2.15 12.18
C LYS A 38 0.44 -2.26 10.66
N LEU A 39 -0.70 -2.64 10.08
CA LEU A 39 -0.85 -2.77 8.64
C LEU A 39 -0.71 -1.42 7.92
N ILE A 40 -1.30 -0.36 8.47
CA ILE A 40 -1.22 1.01 7.91
C ILE A 40 0.23 1.50 7.94
N VAL A 41 0.91 1.37 9.08
CA VAL A 41 2.30 1.82 9.23
C VAL A 41 3.23 1.07 8.26
N TYR A 42 3.12 -0.27 8.21
CA TYR A 42 3.93 -1.09 7.32
C TYR A 42 3.67 -0.76 5.84
N SER A 43 2.40 -0.56 5.47
CA SER A 43 2.04 -0.18 4.10
C SER A 43 2.55 1.22 3.75
N GLY A 44 2.48 2.16 4.69
CA GLY A 44 2.98 3.52 4.50
C GLY A 44 4.50 3.55 4.25
N GLU A 45 5.27 2.81 5.03
CA GLU A 45 6.72 2.73 4.87
C GLU A 45 7.12 2.14 3.50
N LYS A 46 6.44 1.07 3.05
CA LYS A 46 6.62 0.52 1.72
C LYS A 46 6.31 1.54 0.62
N VAL A 47 5.20 2.27 0.75
CA VAL A 47 4.81 3.30 -0.22
C VAL A 47 5.86 4.42 -0.27
N GLN A 48 6.36 4.85 0.88
CA GLN A 48 7.41 5.86 0.95
C GLN A 48 8.68 5.42 0.22
N VAL A 49 9.12 4.17 0.41
CA VAL A 49 10.30 3.64 -0.29
C VAL A 49 10.11 3.60 -1.80
N ILE A 50 8.92 3.26 -2.28
CA ILE A 50 8.58 3.28 -3.70
C ILE A 50 8.58 4.71 -4.24
N CYS A 51 7.97 5.67 -3.54
CA CYS A 51 7.97 7.08 -3.93
C CYS A 51 9.39 7.66 -3.97
N ASP A 52 10.23 7.34 -2.99
CA ASP A 52 11.63 7.76 -2.97
C ASP A 52 12.40 7.18 -4.15
N LEU A 53 12.17 5.90 -4.46
CA LEU A 53 12.83 5.23 -5.59
C LEU A 53 12.37 5.86 -6.91
N GLN A 54 11.07 6.10 -7.08
CA GLN A 54 10.52 6.77 -8.24
C GLN A 54 11.10 8.18 -8.41
N LYS A 55 11.20 8.96 -7.33
CA LYS A 55 11.80 10.29 -7.38
C LYS A 55 13.26 10.24 -7.82
N GLN A 56 14.04 9.29 -7.31
CA GLN A 56 15.42 9.08 -7.76
C GLN A 56 15.48 8.75 -9.25
N VAL A 57 14.56 7.92 -9.76
CA VAL A 57 14.46 7.63 -11.19
C VAL A 57 14.12 8.89 -11.99
N GLU A 58 13.15 9.68 -11.54
CA GLU A 58 12.73 10.91 -12.22
C GLU A 58 13.86 11.95 -12.27
N ASP A 59 14.59 12.12 -11.18
CA ASP A 59 15.77 13.01 -11.12
C ASP A 59 16.86 12.54 -12.10
N ILE A 60 17.08 11.22 -12.15
CA ILE A 60 18.07 10.57 -13.01
C ILE A 60 17.69 10.67 -14.50
N ILE A 61 16.44 10.41 -14.86
CA ILE A 61 15.95 10.52 -16.24
C ILE A 61 15.88 11.99 -16.67
N GLY A 62 15.62 12.90 -15.73
CA GLY A 62 15.62 14.35 -15.96
C GLY A 62 17.00 14.92 -16.27
N ASP A 63 18.08 14.29 -15.79
CA ASP A 63 19.45 14.64 -16.14
C ASP A 63 19.83 14.03 -17.50
N GLN A 64 20.06 14.91 -18.49
CA GLN A 64 20.41 14.51 -19.87
C GLN A 64 21.72 13.75 -20.00
N SER A 65 22.48 13.60 -18.91
CA SER A 65 23.78 12.93 -18.85
C SER A 65 23.69 11.44 -18.46
N TYR A 66 22.48 10.91 -18.17
CA TYR A 66 22.34 9.55 -17.67
C TYR A 66 22.33 8.49 -18.79
N ASP A 67 23.47 7.83 -18.97
CA ASP A 67 23.71 6.80 -19.97
C ASP A 67 23.87 5.41 -19.32
N VAL A 68 22.84 4.94 -18.63
CA VAL A 68 22.86 3.62 -17.96
C VAL A 68 21.61 2.84 -18.36
N GLY A 69 21.79 1.72 -19.04
CA GLY A 69 20.70 0.83 -19.47
C GLY A 69 21.08 -0.03 -20.67
N GLU A 70 20.39 -1.15 -20.87
CA GLU A 70 20.58 -2.01 -22.03
C GLU A 70 19.71 -1.54 -23.19
N SER A 71 20.31 -1.38 -24.38
CA SER A 71 19.56 -1.07 -25.60
C SER A 71 18.57 -2.18 -25.91
N LYS A 72 17.29 -1.82 -26.02
CA LYS A 72 16.20 -2.76 -26.28
C LYS A 72 15.19 -2.14 -27.22
N THR A 73 14.66 -2.95 -28.13
CA THR A 73 13.54 -2.56 -28.99
C THR A 73 12.24 -3.06 -28.37
N LEU A 74 11.32 -2.15 -28.08
CA LEU A 74 9.98 -2.47 -27.62
C LEU A 74 9.07 -2.71 -28.82
N HIS A 75 8.52 -3.92 -28.93
CA HIS A 75 7.53 -4.26 -29.94
C HIS A 75 6.13 -4.20 -29.34
N ILE A 76 5.34 -3.23 -29.77
CA ILE A 76 3.93 -3.08 -29.38
C ILE A 76 3.08 -3.64 -30.52
N SER A 77 2.31 -4.68 -30.22
CA SER A 77 1.34 -5.29 -31.13
C SER A 77 -0.07 -5.04 -30.63
N PHE A 78 -0.98 -4.65 -31.54
CA PHE A 78 -2.38 -4.46 -31.21
C PHE A 78 -3.21 -5.56 -31.87
N PRO A 79 -4.16 -6.18 -31.15
CA PRO A 79 -5.09 -7.12 -31.77
C PRO A 79 -5.90 -6.39 -32.84
N ASN A 80 -6.05 -7.03 -34.01
CA ASN A 80 -6.75 -6.52 -35.21
C ASN A 80 -6.03 -5.41 -36.01
N ILE A 81 -4.76 -5.12 -35.72
CA ILE A 81 -3.94 -4.23 -36.56
C ILE A 81 -2.67 -4.98 -36.95
N SER A 82 -2.45 -5.23 -38.25
CA SER A 82 -1.27 -5.96 -38.76
C SER A 82 0.05 -5.18 -38.67
N ARG A 83 0.07 -4.05 -37.96
CA ARG A 83 1.22 -3.15 -37.86
C ARG A 83 1.80 -3.25 -36.45
N THR A 84 3.03 -3.74 -36.37
CA THR A 84 3.84 -3.68 -35.15
C THR A 84 4.51 -2.32 -35.05
N ILE A 85 4.40 -1.67 -33.90
CA ILE A 85 5.17 -0.46 -33.60
C ILE A 85 6.43 -0.92 -32.88
N SER A 86 7.59 -0.64 -33.48
CA SER A 86 8.90 -0.88 -32.87
C SER A 86 9.45 0.44 -32.39
N ILE A 87 9.78 0.52 -31.10
CA ILE A 87 10.36 1.70 -30.47
C ILE A 87 11.70 1.29 -29.90
N ASP A 88 12.78 1.89 -30.39
CA ASP A 88 14.11 1.68 -29.83
C ASP A 88 14.30 2.54 -28.58
N GLY A 89 14.94 1.97 -27.58
CA GLY A 89 15.19 2.65 -26.31
C GLY A 89 16.17 1.91 -25.43
N LYS A 90 16.21 2.30 -24.16
CA LYS A 90 17.00 1.66 -23.11
C LYS A 90 16.09 1.15 -22.00
N GLU A 91 16.36 -0.04 -21.51
CA GLU A 91 15.77 -0.54 -20.28
C GLU A 91 16.71 -0.25 -19.10
N VAL A 92 16.17 0.39 -18.07
CA VAL A 92 16.90 0.77 -16.86
C VAL A 92 16.25 0.10 -15.66
N LYS A 93 17.09 -0.52 -14.82
CA LYS A 93 16.66 -1.19 -13.60
C LYS A 93 17.16 -0.43 -12.39
N PHE A 94 16.24 -0.02 -11.52
CA PHE A 94 16.55 0.65 -10.26
C PHE A 94 16.17 -0.25 -9.10
N GLU A 95 17.13 -0.54 -8.23
CA GLU A 95 16.92 -1.39 -7.06
C GLU A 95 17.18 -0.63 -5.77
N LYS A 96 16.31 -0.83 -4.77
CA LYS A 96 16.49 -0.32 -3.41
C LYS A 96 16.10 -1.38 -2.39
N GLU A 97 16.88 -1.47 -1.32
CA GLU A 97 16.61 -2.39 -0.22
C GLU A 97 15.53 -1.83 0.71
N TYR A 98 14.64 -2.70 1.16
CA TYR A 98 13.56 -2.42 2.11
C TYR A 98 13.49 -3.57 3.12
N GLY A 99 14.12 -3.37 4.28
CA GLY A 99 14.33 -4.44 5.27
C GLY A 99 15.14 -5.60 4.68
N ASN A 100 14.61 -6.82 4.73
CA ASN A 100 15.20 -8.02 4.10
C ASN A 100 14.71 -8.27 2.65
N LYS A 101 14.03 -7.31 2.03
CA LYS A 101 13.47 -7.44 0.67
C LYS A 101 14.08 -6.39 -0.26
N LYS A 102 14.15 -6.71 -1.55
CA LYS A 102 14.56 -5.76 -2.60
C LYS A 102 13.33 -5.32 -3.40
N ILE A 103 13.21 -4.03 -3.64
CA ILE A 103 12.22 -3.45 -4.54
C ILE A 103 12.97 -3.03 -5.80
N ALA A 104 12.52 -3.50 -6.97
CA ALA A 104 13.09 -3.16 -8.26
C ALA A 104 12.03 -2.47 -9.13
N LEU A 105 12.39 -1.35 -9.76
CA LEU A 105 11.59 -0.69 -10.79
C LEU A 105 12.29 -0.84 -12.15
N PHE A 106 11.50 -1.12 -13.18
CA PHE A 106 11.94 -1.25 -14.56
C PHE A 106 11.34 -0.11 -15.38
N TYR A 107 12.20 0.67 -16.04
CA TYR A 107 11.79 1.75 -16.91
C TYR A 107 12.31 1.51 -18.32
N PHE A 108 11.47 1.79 -19.32
CA PHE A 108 11.87 1.82 -20.72
C PHE A 108 11.90 3.29 -21.17
N ILE A 109 13.09 3.76 -21.56
CA ILE A 109 13.33 5.13 -22.03
C ILE A 109 13.52 5.06 -23.55
N PRO A 110 12.54 5.52 -24.36
CA PRO A 110 12.69 5.54 -25.81
C PRO A 110 13.77 6.54 -26.24
N TYR A 111 14.52 6.22 -27.29
CA TYR A 111 15.37 7.21 -27.94
C TYR A 111 14.50 8.27 -28.61
N LYS A 112 14.95 9.53 -28.58
CA LYS A 112 14.30 10.65 -29.29
C LYS A 112 14.46 10.52 -30.79
#